data_AF-A0ABD1D3N4-F1
#
_entry.id   AF-A0ABD1D3N4-F1
#
_cell.length_a   1.000
_cell.length_b   1.000
_cell.length_c   1.000
_cell.angle_alpha   90.00
_cell.angle_beta   90.00
_cell.angle_gamma   90.00
#
_symmetry.space_group_name_H-M   'P 1'
#
loop_
_entity.id
_entity.type
_entity.pdbx_description
1 polymer ?
#
loop_
_entity_poly.entity_id
_entity_poly.type
_entity_poly.pdbx_seq_one_letter_code
_entity_poly.pdbx_strand_id
1 'polypeptide(L)'
;MCLNVPIGTFCTSTPSTQKRVNRKNALLADGVRRFKKGKIAARKEDFSLKSLKMVRTKKPKVLVEKYMSYLSTKSLIRKRSAKRCFRDHKRYIHKTLKKVKVRILLLGRHKGKRIVLLIPGSRVCCCPASICTRPKSHHINDGYFRWDCKNKSCTEEELFAEKEVKYVPSEQRKADQKFLDEEVLKAI
;
A
#
# COMPACT_ATOMS: atom_id res chain seq x y z
N MET A 1 -44.78 -25.01 28.18
CA MET A 1 -45.38 -24.57 26.92
C MET A 1 -44.29 -24.59 25.87
N CYS A 2 -44.39 -25.56 24.98
CA CYS A 2 -43.44 -25.79 23.90
C CYS A 2 -43.76 -24.87 22.71
N LEU A 3 -42.77 -24.76 21.82
CA LEU A 3 -42.86 -24.50 20.39
C LEU A 3 -42.61 -23.05 19.88
N ASN A 4 -41.39 -22.92 19.35
CA ASN A 4 -41.10 -22.51 17.97
C ASN A 4 -40.98 -21.01 17.66
N VAL A 5 -39.76 -20.51 17.84
CA VAL A 5 -39.22 -19.44 16.97
C VAL A 5 -38.74 -20.10 15.66
N PRO A 6 -39.23 -19.70 14.47
CA PRO A 6 -38.78 -20.30 13.23
C PRO A 6 -37.33 -19.89 12.92
N ILE A 7 -36.46 -20.89 13.02
CA ILE A 7 -35.11 -20.92 12.46
C ILE A 7 -35.25 -21.12 10.95
N GLY A 8 -34.65 -20.22 10.17
CA GLY A 8 -34.18 -20.52 8.82
C GLY A 8 -35.02 -19.96 7.68
N THR A 9 -34.45 -18.96 7.00
CA THR A 9 -33.77 -19.20 5.72
C THR A 9 -32.67 -18.17 5.56
N PHE A 10 -31.46 -18.50 6.01
CA PHE A 10 -30.27 -17.81 5.49
C PHE A 10 -30.19 -18.18 4.01
N CYS A 11 -30.53 -17.25 3.13
CA CYS A 11 -30.25 -17.35 1.71
C CYS A 11 -28.73 -17.50 1.54
N THR A 12 -28.27 -18.74 1.42
CA THR A 12 -26.93 -19.03 0.91
C THR A 12 -26.96 -18.81 -0.59
N SER A 13 -27.05 -17.54 -1.00
CA SER A 13 -26.56 -17.16 -2.33
C SER A 13 -25.07 -17.44 -2.29
N THR A 14 -24.65 -18.61 -2.77
CA THR A 14 -23.26 -18.81 -3.15
C THR A 14 -22.93 -17.66 -4.09
N PRO A 15 -21.94 -16.79 -3.79
CA PRO A 15 -21.53 -15.80 -4.75
C PRO A 15 -21.02 -16.61 -5.94
N SER A 16 -21.80 -16.63 -7.03
CA SER A 16 -21.36 -17.19 -8.30
C SER A 16 -19.99 -16.61 -8.53
N THR A 17 -18.98 -17.48 -8.52
CA THR A 17 -17.60 -17.05 -8.68
C THR A 17 -17.51 -16.70 -10.15
N GLN A 18 -17.87 -15.47 -10.51
CA GLN A 18 -17.64 -14.95 -11.84
C GLN A 18 -16.13 -15.10 -12.05
N LYS A 19 -15.73 -16.13 -12.81
CA LYS A 19 -14.34 -16.29 -13.24
C LYS A 19 -14.01 -14.97 -13.91
N ARG A 20 -13.26 -14.11 -13.22
CA ARG A 20 -12.82 -12.82 -13.78
C ARG A 20 -12.08 -13.15 -15.07
N VAL A 21 -12.76 -13.02 -16.21
CA VAL A 21 -12.16 -13.26 -17.52
C VAL A 21 -11.03 -12.25 -17.60
N ASN A 22 -9.78 -12.72 -17.61
CA ASN A 22 -8.63 -11.84 -17.50
C ASN A 22 -8.52 -11.01 -18.78
N ARG A 23 -9.14 -9.82 -18.78
CA ARG A 23 -9.22 -8.87 -19.91
C ARG A 23 -7.86 -8.26 -20.29
N LYS A 24 -6.78 -8.63 -19.59
CA LYS A 24 -5.44 -8.09 -19.78
C LYS A 24 -4.58 -9.04 -20.60
N ASN A 25 -3.85 -8.47 -21.56
CA ASN A 25 -2.86 -9.18 -22.35
C ASN A 25 -1.57 -9.35 -21.52
N ALA A 26 -1.24 -10.58 -21.14
CA ALA A 26 0.00 -10.88 -20.42
C ALA A 26 1.22 -10.62 -21.32
N LEU A 27 2.34 -10.21 -20.71
CA LEU A 27 3.63 -10.13 -21.39
C LEU A 27 4.26 -11.54 -21.43
N LEU A 28 4.80 -11.93 -22.57
CA LEU A 28 5.64 -13.13 -22.71
C LEU A 28 7.10 -12.81 -22.30
N ALA A 29 7.55 -11.63 -22.67
CA ALA A 29 8.83 -11.04 -22.31
C ALA A 29 8.64 -9.51 -22.19
N ASP A 30 9.67 -8.80 -21.72
CA ASP A 30 9.61 -7.33 -21.63
C ASP A 30 9.34 -6.73 -23.02
N GLY A 31 8.19 -6.04 -23.15
CA GLY A 31 7.74 -5.44 -24.39
C GLY A 31 6.97 -6.36 -25.36
N VAL A 32 7.01 -7.68 -25.17
CA VAL A 32 6.33 -8.65 -26.06
C VAL A 32 5.02 -9.13 -25.44
N ARG A 33 3.90 -8.86 -26.11
CA ARG A 33 2.56 -9.23 -25.65
C ARG A 33 2.12 -10.59 -26.21
N ARG A 34 1.36 -11.36 -25.41
CA ARG A 34 0.88 -12.71 -25.76
C ARG A 34 -0.10 -12.75 -26.94
N PHE A 35 -0.99 -11.76 -27.05
CA PHE A 35 -1.98 -11.67 -28.11
C PHE A 35 -1.80 -10.43 -29.00
N LYS A 36 -2.12 -10.54 -30.29
CA LYS A 36 -2.19 -9.41 -31.24
C LYS A 36 -3.35 -8.46 -30.91
N LYS A 37 -3.27 -7.21 -31.39
CA LYS A 37 -4.24 -6.13 -31.09
C LYS A 37 -5.69 -6.49 -31.45
N GLY A 38 -5.93 -7.08 -32.63
CA GLY A 38 -7.28 -7.47 -33.06
C GLY A 38 -7.95 -8.51 -32.15
N LYS A 39 -7.21 -9.54 -31.73
CA LYS A 39 -7.71 -10.58 -30.82
C LYS A 39 -8.01 -10.05 -29.41
N ILE A 40 -7.36 -8.96 -28.99
CA ILE A 40 -7.66 -8.28 -27.73
C ILE A 40 -8.93 -7.42 -27.83
N ALA A 41 -9.12 -6.70 -28.93
CA ALA A 41 -10.32 -5.88 -29.13
C ALA A 41 -11.60 -6.74 -29.07
N ALA A 42 -11.58 -7.92 -29.72
CA ALA A 42 -12.68 -8.87 -29.64
C ALA A 42 -12.95 -9.38 -28.21
N ARG A 43 -11.91 -9.66 -27.42
CA ARG A 43 -12.05 -10.15 -26.03
C ARG A 43 -12.51 -9.09 -25.03
N LYS A 44 -12.30 -7.81 -25.34
CA LYS A 44 -12.69 -6.72 -24.45
C LYS A 44 -14.13 -6.28 -24.64
N GLU A 45 -14.78 -6.72 -25.72
CA GLU A 45 -16.16 -6.32 -26.06
C GLU A 45 -16.30 -4.78 -26.03
N ASP A 46 -15.29 -4.07 -26.55
CA ASP A 46 -15.13 -2.60 -26.41
C ASP A 46 -16.26 -1.78 -27.11
N PHE A 47 -17.14 -2.44 -27.87
CA PHE A 47 -18.21 -1.80 -28.63
C PHE A 47 -19.58 -2.29 -28.13
N SER A 48 -20.34 -1.40 -27.48
CA SER A 48 -21.79 -1.52 -27.34
C SER A 48 -22.47 -0.30 -27.96
N LEU A 49 -23.59 -0.53 -28.64
CA LEU A 49 -24.41 0.56 -29.16
C LEU A 49 -25.11 1.26 -27.99
N LYS A 50 -25.03 2.60 -27.94
CA LYS A 50 -25.75 3.40 -26.95
C LYS A 50 -27.19 3.60 -27.41
N SER A 51 -28.17 3.25 -26.58
CA SER A 51 -29.53 3.78 -26.71
C SER A 51 -29.63 5.11 -25.96
N LEU A 52 -29.91 6.19 -26.67
CA LEU A 52 -30.16 7.50 -26.08
C LEU A 52 -31.66 7.75 -26.00
N LYS A 53 -32.14 8.16 -24.83
CA LYS A 53 -33.16 9.21 -24.70
C LYS A 53 -33.24 9.60 -23.24
N MET A 54 -32.83 10.83 -22.91
CA MET A 54 -33.54 11.67 -21.93
C MET A 54 -33.12 13.13 -22.13
N VAL A 55 -34.11 13.97 -22.41
CA VAL A 55 -34.01 15.43 -22.37
C VAL A 55 -34.28 15.85 -20.93
N ARG A 56 -33.35 16.56 -20.29
CA ARG A 56 -33.60 17.25 -19.02
C ARG A 56 -33.20 18.72 -19.15
N THR A 57 -34.19 19.58 -18.92
CA THR A 57 -34.12 21.04 -18.79
C THR A 57 -33.23 21.41 -17.59
N LYS A 58 -32.15 22.17 -17.79
CA LYS A 58 -31.12 22.42 -16.74
C LYS A 58 -31.14 23.88 -16.24
N LYS A 59 -31.04 24.03 -14.91
CA LYS A 59 -30.72 25.28 -14.18
C LYS A 59 -29.34 25.83 -14.60
N PRO A 60 -29.05 27.15 -14.40
CA PRO A 60 -27.76 27.74 -14.76
C PRO A 60 -26.63 27.08 -13.96
N LYS A 61 -25.52 26.79 -14.64
CA LYS A 61 -24.33 26.17 -14.05
C LYS A 61 -23.44 27.24 -13.43
N VAL A 62 -23.10 27.08 -12.15
CA VAL A 62 -22.16 27.96 -11.43
C VAL A 62 -20.81 27.23 -11.28
N LEU A 63 -19.71 27.97 -11.39
CA LEU A 63 -18.36 27.44 -11.17
C LEU A 63 -18.13 27.16 -9.69
N VAL A 64 -17.67 25.94 -9.37
CA VAL A 64 -17.39 25.50 -7.99
C VAL A 64 -16.04 26.02 -7.50
N GLU A 65 -15.00 25.99 -8.35
CA GLU A 65 -13.70 26.61 -8.09
C GLU A 65 -13.66 27.97 -8.77
N LYS A 66 -13.68 29.04 -7.97
CA LYS A 66 -13.50 30.41 -8.47
C LYS A 66 -12.02 30.65 -8.79
N TYR A 67 -11.76 31.43 -9.84
CA TYR A 67 -10.41 31.86 -10.19
C TYR A 67 -9.79 32.73 -9.08
N MET A 68 -8.47 32.67 -8.91
CA MET A 68 -7.76 33.59 -8.01
C MET A 68 -7.90 35.04 -8.53
N SER A 69 -8.15 35.98 -7.62
CA SER A 69 -8.31 37.42 -7.94
C SER A 69 -6.99 38.14 -8.21
N TYR A 70 -5.87 37.54 -7.82
CA TYR A 70 -4.53 38.07 -8.03
C TYR A 70 -3.72 37.13 -8.91
N LEU A 71 -3.09 37.68 -9.94
CA LEU A 71 -2.18 36.99 -10.86
C LEU A 71 -0.81 37.67 -10.78
N SER A 72 0.28 36.89 -10.84
CA SER A 72 1.63 37.45 -10.90
C SER A 72 1.87 38.18 -12.22
N THR A 73 2.68 39.24 -12.21
CA THR A 73 3.00 40.02 -13.42
C THR A 73 3.79 39.22 -14.47
N LYS A 74 4.56 38.22 -14.02
CA LYS A 74 5.31 37.29 -14.88
C LYS A 74 4.95 35.85 -14.55
N SER A 75 4.87 35.01 -15.57
CA SER A 75 4.65 33.57 -15.40
C SER A 75 5.98 32.86 -15.14
N LEU A 76 5.96 31.87 -14.24
CA LEU A 76 7.13 31.03 -13.97
C LEU A 76 7.29 29.98 -15.08
N ILE A 77 8.53 29.75 -15.50
CA ILE A 77 8.86 28.71 -16.49
C ILE A 77 8.54 27.34 -15.88
N ARG A 78 7.67 26.57 -16.54
CA ARG A 78 7.31 25.22 -16.10
C ARG A 78 8.46 24.25 -16.33
N LYS A 79 8.92 23.59 -15.26
CA LYS A 79 9.91 22.51 -15.35
C LYS A 79 9.28 21.28 -16.03
N ARG A 80 10.09 20.54 -16.80
CA ARG A 80 9.68 19.25 -17.38
C ARG A 80 9.36 18.25 -16.25
N SER A 81 8.35 17.41 -16.45
CA SER A 81 7.98 16.41 -15.46
C SER A 81 9.10 15.37 -15.27
N ALA A 82 9.36 15.01 -14.02
CA ALA A 82 10.27 13.92 -13.70
C ALA A 82 9.69 12.58 -14.18
N LYS A 83 10.57 11.64 -14.53
CA LYS A 83 10.16 10.37 -15.15
C LYS A 83 9.31 9.50 -14.21
N ARG A 84 9.62 9.42 -12.90
CA ARG A 84 8.88 8.67 -11.86
C ARG A 84 9.13 9.24 -10.46
N CYS A 85 8.16 9.07 -9.56
CA CYS A 85 8.31 9.38 -8.13
C CYS A 85 8.96 8.20 -7.39
N PHE A 86 9.64 8.45 -6.27
CA PHE A 86 10.29 7.42 -5.44
C PHE A 86 9.36 6.26 -5.04
N ARG A 87 8.07 6.56 -4.82
CA ARG A 87 7.04 5.57 -4.50
C ARG A 87 6.86 4.51 -5.60
N ASP A 88 7.08 4.88 -6.86
CA ASP A 88 6.85 4.03 -8.03
C ASP A 88 8.13 3.30 -8.48
N HIS A 89 9.24 3.47 -7.75
CA HIS A 89 10.48 2.77 -8.04
C HIS A 89 10.34 1.28 -7.71
N LYS A 90 10.81 0.43 -8.63
CA LYS A 90 10.93 -1.01 -8.37
C LYS A 90 11.96 -1.20 -7.25
N ARG A 91 11.55 -1.81 -6.14
CA ARG A 91 12.43 -2.16 -5.02
C ARG A 91 12.95 -3.58 -5.24
N TYR A 92 14.27 -3.76 -5.30
CA TYR A 92 14.90 -5.07 -5.42
C TYR A 92 15.43 -5.51 -4.06
N ILE A 93 15.22 -6.79 -3.72
CA ILE A 93 15.81 -7.43 -2.55
C ILE A 93 16.85 -8.41 -3.07
N HIS A 94 18.05 -8.39 -2.49
CA HIS A 94 19.12 -9.30 -2.89
C HIS A 94 18.73 -10.76 -2.62
N LYS A 95 19.05 -11.68 -3.53
CA LYS A 95 18.62 -13.10 -3.45
C LYS A 95 19.07 -13.81 -2.17
N THR A 96 20.19 -13.38 -1.58
CA THR A 96 20.73 -13.96 -0.33
C THR A 96 20.05 -13.41 0.93
N LEU A 97 19.23 -12.37 0.81
CA LEU A 97 18.40 -11.82 1.87
C LEU A 97 17.05 -12.55 1.86
N LYS A 98 17.06 -13.82 2.29
CA LYS A 98 15.85 -14.61 2.54
C LYS A 98 15.32 -14.36 3.96
N LYS A 99 14.03 -14.63 4.18
CA LYS A 99 13.36 -14.45 5.48
C LYS A 99 14.05 -15.31 6.53
N VAL A 100 14.29 -14.73 7.73
CA VAL A 100 14.93 -15.39 8.88
C VAL A 100 16.41 -15.72 8.65
N LYS A 101 17.23 -14.67 8.47
CA LYS A 101 18.70 -14.81 8.41
C LYS A 101 19.35 -13.87 9.41
N VAL A 102 20.35 -14.38 10.13
CA VAL A 102 21.20 -13.58 11.01
C VAL A 102 22.14 -12.72 10.16
N ARG A 103 22.17 -11.41 10.45
CA ARG A 103 22.98 -10.40 9.77
C ARG A 103 23.67 -9.51 10.80
N ILE A 104 24.77 -8.88 10.41
CA ILE A 104 25.52 -7.95 11.26
C ILE A 104 25.21 -6.54 10.78
N LEU A 105 24.80 -5.65 11.70
CA LEU A 105 24.72 -4.23 11.40
C LEU A 105 26.14 -3.65 11.36
N LEU A 106 26.51 -3.04 10.24
CA LEU A 106 27.80 -2.40 10.07
C LEU A 106 27.79 -0.94 10.55
N LEU A 107 26.64 -0.27 10.47
CA LEU A 107 26.50 1.16 10.73
C LEU A 107 25.35 1.44 11.71
N GLY A 108 25.40 2.62 12.34
CA GLY A 108 24.41 3.09 13.31
C GLY A 108 24.77 2.76 14.76
N ARG A 109 23.86 3.10 15.69
CA ARG A 109 24.05 2.90 17.15
C ARG A 109 24.23 1.44 17.54
N HIS A 110 23.68 0.52 16.75
CA HIS A 110 23.72 -0.93 17.00
C HIS A 110 24.75 -1.67 16.13
N LYS A 111 25.86 -1.01 15.79
CA LYS A 111 26.96 -1.62 15.03
C LYS A 111 27.54 -2.85 15.75
N GLY A 112 27.93 -3.88 14.98
CA GLY A 112 28.56 -5.10 15.49
C GLY A 112 27.59 -6.15 16.07
N LYS A 113 26.31 -5.81 16.26
CA LYS A 113 25.31 -6.76 16.78
C LYS A 113 24.79 -7.68 15.66
N ARG A 114 24.59 -8.96 16.00
CA ARG A 114 23.94 -9.96 15.14
C ARG A 114 22.42 -9.87 15.33
N ILE A 115 21.68 -9.63 14.25
CA ILE A 115 20.23 -9.40 14.26
C ILE A 115 19.56 -10.34 13.26
N VAL A 116 18.38 -10.85 13.61
CA VAL A 116 17.52 -11.62 12.72
C VAL A 116 16.75 -10.65 11.82
N LEU A 117 16.95 -10.74 10.50
CA LEU A 117 16.27 -9.87 9.57
C LEU A 117 14.86 -10.39 9.24
N LEU A 118 13.84 -9.68 9.73
CA LEU A 118 12.44 -9.89 9.34
C LEU A 118 12.12 -9.06 8.09
N ILE A 119 12.36 -9.62 6.90
CA ILE A 119 11.98 -8.93 5.65
C ILE A 119 10.49 -9.17 5.38
N PRO A 120 9.69 -8.11 5.18
CA PRO A 120 8.34 -8.25 4.63
C PRO A 120 8.44 -8.67 3.15
N GLY A 121 8.68 -9.96 2.91
CA GLY A 121 8.75 -10.52 1.57
C GLY A 121 7.36 -10.78 1.01
N SER A 122 6.93 -9.89 0.11
CA SER A 122 6.35 -10.20 -1.21
C SER A 122 5.54 -11.49 -1.36
N ARG A 123 4.30 -11.34 -1.86
CA ARG A 123 3.39 -12.40 -2.33
C ARG A 123 4.00 -13.27 -3.47
N VAL A 124 5.07 -14.03 -3.24
CA VAL A 124 5.41 -15.23 -4.02
C VAL A 124 6.34 -16.10 -3.17
N CYS A 125 5.83 -17.21 -2.66
CA CYS A 125 6.62 -18.43 -2.52
C CYS A 125 5.70 -19.63 -2.76
N CYS A 126 5.88 -20.26 -3.91
CA CYS A 126 5.39 -21.60 -4.21
C CYS A 126 6.55 -22.55 -3.90
N CYS A 127 6.68 -23.02 -2.66
CA CYS A 127 7.50 -24.19 -2.34
C CYS A 127 6.85 -24.98 -1.17
N PRO A 128 6.86 -26.32 -1.23
CA PRO A 128 6.29 -27.20 -0.22
C PRO A 128 7.35 -27.55 0.83
N ALA A 129 7.55 -26.70 1.84
CA ALA A 129 8.22 -27.10 3.08
C ALA A 129 7.83 -26.14 4.20
N SER A 130 7.42 -26.74 5.31
CA SER A 130 6.94 -26.16 6.56
C SER A 130 7.81 -25.01 7.07
N ILE A 131 7.40 -23.77 6.77
CA ILE A 131 7.39 -22.52 7.58
C ILE A 131 6.83 -21.46 6.61
N CYS A 132 5.54 -21.54 6.31
CA CYS A 132 4.89 -20.63 5.35
C CYS A 132 3.49 -20.27 5.83
N THR A 133 3.41 -19.35 6.79
CA THR A 133 2.57 -18.14 6.82
C THR A 133 2.55 -17.63 8.26
N ARG A 134 3.50 -16.79 8.67
CA ARG A 134 3.22 -15.93 9.82
C ARG A 134 2.23 -14.85 9.37
N PRO A 135 1.09 -14.67 10.07
CA PRO A 135 0.17 -13.61 9.74
C PRO A 135 0.92 -12.30 9.89
N LYS A 136 1.17 -11.62 8.77
CA LYS A 136 1.68 -10.27 8.81
C LYS A 136 0.57 -9.43 9.43
N SER A 137 0.77 -8.93 10.64
CA SER A 137 -0.14 -7.99 11.24
C SER A 137 -0.24 -6.77 10.32
N HIS A 138 -1.47 -6.38 9.97
CA HIS A 138 -1.69 -5.35 8.96
C HIS A 138 -1.19 -3.97 9.39
N HIS A 139 -0.92 -3.76 10.68
CA HIS A 139 -0.51 -2.47 11.25
C HIS A 139 1.00 -2.19 11.18
N ILE A 140 1.87 -3.20 11.01
CA ILE A 140 3.32 -3.00 10.93
C ILE A 140 3.75 -2.70 9.47
N ASN A 141 3.81 -1.41 9.11
CA ASN A 141 4.15 -0.92 7.78
C ASN A 141 5.24 0.18 7.82
N ASP A 142 5.71 0.67 6.66
CA ASP A 142 6.68 1.79 6.59
C ASP A 142 6.21 3.02 7.38
N GLY A 143 4.89 3.26 7.46
CA GLY A 143 4.31 4.33 8.29
C GLY A 143 4.48 4.12 9.80
N TYR A 144 4.48 2.87 10.28
CA TYR A 144 4.64 2.54 11.69
C TYR A 144 6.03 2.92 12.22
N PHE A 145 7.07 2.83 11.38
CA PHE A 145 8.45 3.18 11.75
C PHE A 145 8.84 4.62 11.38
N ARG A 146 7.89 5.44 10.90
CA ARG A 146 8.19 6.85 10.63
C ARG A 146 8.51 7.58 11.93
N TRP A 147 9.45 8.50 11.83
CA TRP A 147 9.72 9.44 12.91
C TRP A 147 8.57 10.44 12.99
N ASP A 148 8.04 10.63 14.19
CA ASP A 148 6.97 11.61 14.42
C ASP A 148 7.57 13.01 14.52
N CYS A 149 7.52 13.76 13.42
CA CYS A 149 7.84 15.18 13.42
C CYS A 149 6.67 15.94 14.05
N LYS A 150 6.81 16.35 15.32
CA LYS A 150 5.81 17.21 15.97
C LYS A 150 5.94 18.62 15.40
N ASN A 151 5.01 19.00 14.53
CA ASN A 151 4.90 20.38 14.06
C ASN A 151 4.44 21.24 15.24
N LYS A 152 5.28 22.19 15.66
CA LYS A 152 4.95 23.18 16.68
C LYS A 152 4.80 24.52 15.98
N SER A 153 3.70 25.24 16.23
CA SER A 153 3.64 26.67 15.97
C SER A 153 4.52 27.35 17.02
N CYS A 154 5.75 27.67 16.67
CA CYS A 154 6.68 28.35 17.58
C CYS A 154 6.59 29.86 17.35
N THR A 155 6.42 30.60 18.44
CA THR A 155 6.71 32.04 18.50
C THR A 155 8.23 32.24 18.48
N GLU A 156 8.69 33.41 18.03
CA GLU A 156 10.12 33.70 17.79
C GLU A 156 11.02 33.45 19.01
N GLU A 157 10.47 33.59 20.21
CA GLU A 157 11.17 33.40 21.49
C GLU A 157 11.43 31.92 21.83
N GLU A 158 10.62 30.99 21.33
CA GLU A 158 10.78 29.55 21.59
C GLU A 158 11.77 28.85 20.64
N LEU A 159 12.30 29.56 19.62
CA LEU A 159 13.20 28.99 18.63
C LEU A 159 14.58 28.61 19.18
N PHE A 160 15.07 29.35 20.18
CA PHE A 160 16.41 29.15 20.75
C PHE A 160 16.41 28.33 22.04
N ALA A 161 15.23 27.98 22.57
CA ALA A 161 15.13 27.07 23.70
C ALA A 161 15.36 25.62 23.25
N GLU A 162 16.46 25.02 23.69
CA GLU A 162 16.82 23.64 23.35
C GLU A 162 15.85 22.65 24.02
N LYS A 163 14.77 22.30 23.33
CA LYS A 163 13.78 21.31 23.80
C LYS A 163 14.24 19.91 23.37
N GLU A 164 14.97 19.20 24.23
CA GLU A 164 15.34 17.80 23.99
C GLU A 164 14.10 16.90 23.92
N VAL A 165 13.74 16.42 22.72
CA VAL A 165 12.70 15.39 22.58
C VAL A 165 13.37 14.01 22.63
N LYS A 166 13.46 13.44 23.84
CA LYS A 166 13.89 12.05 24.00
C LYS A 166 12.82 11.10 23.46
N TYR A 167 13.25 10.08 22.71
CA TYR A 167 12.34 9.07 22.17
C TYR A 167 11.86 8.13 23.28
N VAL A 168 10.54 8.07 23.47
CA VAL A 168 9.90 7.12 24.39
C VAL A 168 9.06 6.14 23.56
N PRO A 169 9.31 4.82 23.65
CA PRO A 169 8.51 3.83 22.93
C PRO A 169 7.04 3.82 23.40
N SER A 170 6.11 3.78 22.45
CA SER A 170 4.69 3.60 22.73
C SER A 170 4.38 2.21 23.30
N GLU A 171 3.27 2.08 24.01
CA GLU A 171 2.82 0.81 24.59
C GLU A 171 2.55 -0.23 23.49
N GLN A 172 1.95 0.19 22.37
CA GLN A 172 1.74 -0.64 21.20
C GLN A 172 3.06 -1.25 20.68
N ARG A 173 4.14 -0.44 20.60
CA ARG A 173 5.47 -0.92 20.16
C ARG A 173 6.05 -1.95 21.12
N LYS A 174 5.85 -1.77 22.44
CA LYS A 174 6.31 -2.73 23.44
C LYS A 174 5.55 -4.06 23.35
N ALA A 175 4.24 -4.02 23.14
CA ALA A 175 3.41 -5.21 22.99
C ALA A 175 3.79 -6.00 21.72
N ASP A 176 3.92 -5.30 20.58
CA ASP A 176 4.35 -5.90 19.31
C ASP A 176 5.73 -6.56 19.44
N GLN A 177 6.67 -5.89 20.13
CA GLN A 177 8.02 -6.42 20.34
C GLN A 177 8.01 -7.72 21.14
N LYS A 178 7.27 -7.77 22.27
CA LYS A 178 7.16 -8.97 23.10
C LYS A 178 6.61 -10.15 22.29
N PHE A 179 5.54 -9.93 21.55
CA PHE A 179 4.93 -10.95 20.70
C PHE A 179 5.92 -11.49 19.66
N LEU A 180 6.64 -10.61 18.95
CA LEU A 180 7.60 -11.01 17.93
C LEU A 180 8.81 -11.75 18.52
N ASP A 181 9.35 -11.28 19.65
CA ASP A 181 10.50 -11.89 20.30
C ASP A 181 10.18 -13.27 20.85
N GLU A 182 9.00 -13.47 21.46
CA GLU A 182 8.55 -14.80 21.90
C GLU A 182 8.50 -15.80 20.74
N GLU A 183 7.95 -15.39 19.60
CA GLU A 183 7.91 -16.26 18.42
C GLU A 183 9.29 -16.50 17.79
N VAL A 184 10.21 -15.53 17.90
CA VAL A 184 11.58 -15.69 17.37
C VAL A 184 12.39 -16.60 18.28
N LEU A 185 12.28 -16.45 19.60
CA LEU A 185 12.93 -17.31 20.59
C LEU A 185 12.45 -18.76 20.50
N LYS A 186 11.17 -19.00 20.20
CA LYS A 186 10.64 -20.36 19.95
C LYS A 186 11.20 -21.01 18.68
N ALA A 187 11.68 -20.22 17.73
CA ALA A 187 12.12 -20.70 16.42
C ALA A 187 13.65 -20.83 16.29
N ILE A 188 14.39 -20.30 17.26
CA ILE A 188 15.85 -20.42 17.39
C ILE A 188 16.14 -21.63 18.27
#